data_AF-A0A1G3SQL1-F1
#
_entry.id   AF-A0A1G3SQL1-F1
#
_cell.length_a   1.000
_cell.length_b   1.000
_cell.length_c   1.000
_cell.angle_alpha   90.00
_cell.angle_beta   90.00
_cell.angle_gamma   90.00
#
_symmetry.space_group_name_H-M   'P 1'
#
loop_
_entity.id
_entity.type
_entity.pdbx_description
1 polymer ?
#
loop_
_entity_poly.entity_id
_entity_poly.type
_entity_poly.pdbx_seq_one_letter_code
_entity_poly.pdbx_strand_id
1 'polypeptide(L)'
;ITKDQLDDYFVYAEIGVILGARLGYILFYDTHTMYYLTNPWQIFNPFIDGQFVGIRGMSFHGAILGFLVGSYLYHRRHGIPFGRLMDLVAVSVPLAYVFGRIGNFLNQELVGRATDVPWGIYVYDTLRHPSQLYEAFVEGIVVFVIIYAYRHRKAFEGELILLYGFLYGIGRGLVEFYRAPDAQIGYLAGQWLTLGMALSFAMAGVSAILWVYFKRNRRKVV
;
A
#
# COMPACT_ATOMS: atom_id res chain seq x y z
N ILE A 1 -20.31 13.17 0.84
CA ILE A 1 -20.43 11.73 0.52
C ILE A 1 -21.40 11.20 1.55
N THR A 2 -22.58 10.75 1.10
CA THR A 2 -23.57 10.13 1.99
C THR A 2 -23.06 8.76 2.45
N LYS A 3 -23.69 8.18 3.46
CA LYS A 3 -23.36 6.82 3.91
C LYS A 3 -23.51 5.81 2.77
N ASP A 4 -24.64 5.85 2.05
CA ASP A 4 -24.89 4.93 0.95
C ASP A 4 -23.87 5.05 -0.19
N GLN A 5 -23.41 6.28 -0.48
CA GLN A 5 -22.32 6.50 -1.45
C GLN A 5 -20.99 5.92 -0.95
N LEU A 6 -20.72 5.98 0.35
CA LEU A 6 -19.51 5.40 0.93
C LEU A 6 -19.54 3.87 0.87
N ASP A 7 -20.68 3.27 1.21
CA ASP A 7 -20.90 1.82 1.18
C ASP A 7 -20.79 1.29 -0.28
N ASP A 8 -21.39 2.00 -1.25
CA ASP A 8 -21.26 1.67 -2.67
C ASP A 8 -19.81 1.84 -3.16
N TYR A 9 -19.14 2.94 -2.80
CA TYR A 9 -17.74 3.16 -3.16
C TYR A 9 -16.82 2.06 -2.59
N PHE A 10 -17.07 1.61 -1.35
CA PHE A 10 -16.32 0.54 -0.73
C PHE A 10 -16.34 -0.74 -1.59
N VAL A 11 -17.51 -1.12 -2.12
CA VAL A 11 -17.66 -2.28 -3.01
C VAL A 11 -16.85 -2.09 -4.31
N TYR A 12 -16.90 -0.91 -4.94
CA TYR A 12 -16.11 -0.63 -6.14
C TYR A 12 -14.60 -0.74 -5.88
N ALA A 13 -14.13 -0.19 -4.76
CA ALA A 13 -12.74 -0.25 -4.36
C ALA A 13 -12.30 -1.69 -4.09
N GLU A 14 -13.08 -2.46 -3.34
CA GLU A 14 -12.78 -3.85 -2.99
C GLU A 14 -12.73 -4.76 -4.23
N ILE A 15 -13.73 -4.69 -5.11
CA ILE A 15 -13.74 -5.43 -6.37
C ILE A 15 -12.51 -5.07 -7.22
N GLY A 16 -12.20 -3.78 -7.31
CA GLY A 16 -11.01 -3.29 -8.02
C GLY A 16 -9.72 -3.89 -7.46
N VAL A 17 -9.54 -3.86 -6.14
CA VAL A 17 -8.37 -4.41 -5.45
C VAL A 17 -8.24 -5.91 -5.72
N ILE A 18 -9.30 -6.69 -5.49
CA ILE A 18 -9.26 -8.16 -5.60
C ILE A 18 -8.99 -8.59 -7.04
N LEU A 19 -9.76 -8.05 -8.00
CA LEU A 19 -9.58 -8.38 -9.41
C LEU A 19 -8.22 -7.93 -9.93
N GLY A 20 -7.81 -6.70 -9.60
CA GLY A 20 -6.53 -6.16 -10.00
C GLY A 20 -5.36 -6.96 -9.43
N ALA A 21 -5.41 -7.30 -8.15
CA ALA A 21 -4.38 -8.10 -7.50
C ALA A 21 -4.27 -9.49 -8.14
N ARG A 22 -5.40 -10.13 -8.41
CA ARG A 22 -5.43 -11.49 -8.96
C ARG A 22 -4.97 -11.53 -10.41
N LEU A 23 -5.52 -10.66 -11.25
CA LEU A 23 -5.13 -10.57 -12.67
C LEU A 23 -3.69 -10.11 -12.82
N GLY A 24 -3.26 -9.13 -12.03
CA GLY A 24 -1.87 -8.67 -12.03
C GLY A 24 -0.89 -9.77 -11.65
N TYR A 25 -1.24 -10.66 -10.73
CA TYR A 25 -0.41 -11.82 -10.40
C TYR A 25 -0.27 -12.76 -11.59
N ILE A 26 -1.39 -13.14 -12.20
CA ILE A 26 -1.42 -14.11 -13.30
C ILE A 26 -0.69 -13.60 -14.55
N LEU A 27 -0.82 -12.31 -14.85
CA LEU A 27 -0.24 -11.72 -16.05
C LEU A 27 1.27 -11.46 -15.94
N PHE A 28 1.78 -11.15 -14.74
CA PHE A 28 3.16 -10.67 -14.58
C PHE A 28 4.07 -11.57 -13.76
N TYR A 29 3.52 -12.49 -12.96
CA TYR A 29 4.29 -13.29 -12.00
C TYR A 29 4.09 -14.80 -12.16
N ASP A 30 2.89 -15.25 -12.55
CA ASP A 30 2.64 -16.68 -12.73
C ASP A 30 3.27 -17.20 -14.03
N THR A 31 3.95 -18.34 -13.98
CA THR A 31 4.59 -18.96 -15.16
C THR A 31 3.59 -19.65 -16.09
N HIS A 32 2.34 -19.88 -15.65
CA HIS A 32 1.30 -20.57 -16.40
C HIS A 32 0.22 -19.61 -16.94
N THR A 33 0.57 -18.36 -17.23
CA THR A 33 -0.39 -17.36 -17.75
C THR A 33 -1.24 -17.89 -18.92
N MET A 34 -0.61 -18.63 -19.86
CA MET A 34 -1.32 -19.19 -21.02
C MET A 34 -2.42 -20.20 -20.65
N TYR A 35 -2.22 -20.96 -19.57
CA TYR A 35 -3.25 -21.88 -19.06
C TYR A 35 -4.49 -21.11 -18.58
N TYR A 36 -4.29 -20.01 -17.86
CA TYR A 36 -5.38 -19.17 -17.37
C TYR A 36 -6.10 -18.42 -18.49
N LEU A 37 -5.38 -17.98 -19.54
CA LEU A 37 -6.00 -17.33 -20.69
C LEU A 37 -6.91 -18.28 -21.49
N THR A 38 -6.56 -19.56 -21.51
CA THR A 38 -7.38 -20.60 -22.15
C THR A 38 -8.47 -21.17 -21.23
N ASN A 39 -8.32 -21.01 -19.92
CA ASN A 39 -9.26 -21.46 -18.90
C ASN A 39 -9.57 -20.35 -17.88
N PRO A 40 -10.29 -19.28 -18.27
CA PRO A 40 -10.43 -18.08 -17.46
C PRO A 40 -11.08 -18.31 -16.08
N TRP A 41 -11.94 -19.31 -15.94
CA TRP A 41 -12.54 -19.66 -14.66
C TRP A 41 -11.52 -20.15 -13.62
N GLN A 42 -10.38 -20.69 -14.06
CA GLN A 42 -9.30 -21.13 -13.18
C GLN A 42 -8.61 -19.98 -12.47
N ILE A 43 -8.76 -18.75 -12.98
CA ILE A 43 -8.24 -17.55 -12.31
C ILE A 43 -8.79 -17.46 -10.89
N PHE A 44 -10.05 -17.78 -10.67
CA PHE A 44 -10.70 -17.67 -9.35
C PHE A 44 -10.95 -19.02 -8.69
N ASN A 45 -10.37 -20.10 -9.21
CA ASN A 45 -10.52 -21.44 -8.62
C ASN A 45 -9.76 -21.53 -7.28
N PRO A 46 -10.44 -21.80 -6.15
CA PRO A 46 -9.80 -21.93 -4.85
C PRO A 46 -9.30 -23.35 -4.55
N PHE A 47 -9.40 -24.27 -5.52
CA PHE A 47 -9.00 -25.66 -5.37
C PHE A 47 -7.75 -26.00 -6.20
N ILE A 48 -6.81 -26.72 -5.57
CA ILE A 48 -5.68 -27.35 -6.24
C ILE A 48 -5.76 -28.85 -5.92
N ASP A 49 -5.74 -29.71 -6.93
CA ASP A 49 -5.86 -31.17 -6.81
C ASP A 49 -7.03 -31.64 -5.92
N GLY A 50 -8.16 -30.93 -5.99
CA GLY A 50 -9.36 -31.22 -5.21
C GLY A 50 -9.34 -30.74 -3.76
N GLN A 51 -8.23 -30.15 -3.28
CA GLN A 51 -8.15 -29.57 -1.94
C GLN A 51 -8.43 -28.06 -1.95
N PHE A 52 -9.25 -27.60 -1.01
CA PHE A 52 -9.50 -26.18 -0.82
C PHE A 52 -8.27 -25.50 -0.21
N VAL A 53 -7.60 -24.69 -1.01
CA VAL A 53 -6.40 -23.92 -0.60
C VAL A 53 -6.65 -22.42 -0.62
N GLY A 54 -7.85 -21.99 -1.03
CA GLY A 54 -8.22 -20.59 -1.20
C GLY A 54 -7.59 -19.94 -2.44
N ILE A 55 -7.88 -18.66 -2.65
CA ILE A 55 -7.28 -17.89 -3.74
C ILE A 55 -5.87 -17.45 -3.30
N ARG A 56 -4.84 -18.06 -3.89
CA ARG A 56 -3.43 -17.79 -3.62
C ARG A 56 -2.77 -17.11 -4.81
N GLY A 57 -1.79 -16.24 -4.56
CA GLY A 57 -1.09 -15.50 -5.62
C GLY A 57 -1.80 -14.20 -5.95
N MET A 58 -1.31 -13.12 -5.33
CA MET A 58 -1.87 -11.77 -5.41
C MET A 58 -0.74 -10.78 -5.67
N SER A 59 -0.95 -9.86 -6.62
CA SER A 59 0.02 -8.82 -6.98
C SER A 59 -0.32 -7.52 -6.27
N PHE A 60 0.63 -6.98 -5.52
CA PHE A 60 0.49 -5.66 -4.89
C PHE A 60 0.28 -4.55 -5.92
N HIS A 61 1.09 -4.52 -6.98
CA HIS A 61 0.96 -3.53 -8.07
C HIS A 61 -0.38 -3.66 -8.80
N GLY A 62 -0.81 -4.90 -9.03
CA GLY A 62 -2.13 -5.18 -9.60
C GLY A 62 -3.25 -4.65 -8.72
N ALA A 63 -3.14 -4.82 -7.39
CA ALA A 63 -4.11 -4.33 -6.43
C ALA A 63 -4.25 -2.79 -6.48
N ILE A 64 -3.12 -2.07 -6.53
CA ILE A 64 -3.11 -0.60 -6.64
C ILE A 64 -3.76 -0.16 -7.95
N LEU A 65 -3.37 -0.76 -9.08
CA LEU A 65 -3.93 -0.41 -10.38
C LEU A 65 -5.43 -0.66 -10.43
N GLY A 66 -5.88 -1.84 -9.95
CA GLY A 66 -7.28 -2.20 -9.88
C GLY A 66 -8.08 -1.27 -8.97
N PHE A 67 -7.53 -0.88 -7.81
CA PHE A 67 -8.12 0.13 -6.93
C PHE A 67 -8.30 1.49 -7.62
N LEU A 68 -7.26 1.97 -8.33
CA LEU A 68 -7.31 3.24 -9.05
C LEU A 68 -8.37 3.21 -10.16
N VAL A 69 -8.43 2.11 -10.92
CA VAL A 69 -9.45 1.90 -11.96
C VAL A 69 -10.84 1.87 -11.33
N GLY A 70 -11.07 1.08 -10.28
CA GLY A 70 -12.37 1.01 -9.58
C GLY A 70 -12.80 2.37 -9.05
N SER A 71 -11.89 3.11 -8.42
CA SER A 71 -12.16 4.47 -7.92
C SER A 71 -12.42 5.47 -9.04
N TYR A 72 -11.74 5.34 -10.18
CA TYR A 72 -11.96 6.21 -11.33
C TYR A 72 -13.31 5.93 -12.01
N LEU A 73 -13.70 4.65 -12.13
CA LEU A 73 -15.03 4.27 -12.63
C LEU A 73 -16.14 4.80 -11.72
N TYR A 74 -15.96 4.70 -10.40
CA TYR A 74 -16.90 5.26 -9.44
C TYR A 74 -17.00 6.79 -9.56
N HIS A 75 -15.86 7.49 -9.64
CA HIS A 75 -15.80 8.93 -9.90
C HIS A 75 -16.60 9.31 -11.16
N ARG A 76 -16.37 8.61 -12.28
CA ARG A 76 -17.04 8.88 -13.55
C ARG A 76 -18.55 8.64 -13.50
N ARG A 77 -18.98 7.58 -12.81
CA ARG A 77 -20.39 7.18 -12.75
C ARG A 77 -21.21 8.07 -11.81
N HIS A 78 -20.64 8.52 -10.69
CA HIS A 78 -21.37 9.22 -9.63
C HIS A 78 -21.03 10.72 -9.52
N GLY A 79 -20.10 11.23 -10.34
CA GLY A 79 -19.73 12.66 -10.35
C GLY A 79 -19.02 13.14 -9.09
N ILE A 80 -18.58 12.23 -8.19
CA ILE A 80 -17.84 12.59 -6.98
C ILE A 80 -16.38 12.84 -7.38
N PRO A 81 -15.78 13.99 -7.07
CA PRO A 81 -14.41 14.29 -7.49
C PRO A 81 -13.40 13.22 -7.05
N PHE A 82 -12.53 12.78 -7.96
CA PHE A 82 -11.57 11.71 -7.70
C PHE A 82 -10.65 12.00 -6.51
N GLY A 83 -10.16 13.24 -6.39
CA GLY A 83 -9.33 13.65 -5.25
C GLY A 83 -10.04 13.50 -3.90
N ARG A 84 -11.37 13.68 -3.87
CA ARG A 84 -12.17 13.48 -2.65
C ARG A 84 -12.24 12.02 -2.26
N LEU A 85 -12.33 11.10 -3.23
CA LEU A 85 -12.26 9.65 -2.97
C LEU A 85 -10.88 9.27 -2.44
N MET A 86 -9.81 9.79 -3.06
CA MET A 86 -8.44 9.54 -2.59
C MET A 86 -8.18 10.09 -1.20
N ASP A 87 -8.76 11.24 -0.84
CA ASP A 87 -8.66 11.79 0.52
C ASP A 87 -9.31 10.88 1.57
N LEU A 88 -10.42 10.21 1.25
CA LEU A 88 -11.03 9.23 2.15
C LEU A 88 -10.08 8.06 2.37
N VAL A 89 -9.50 7.57 1.28
CA VAL A 89 -8.58 6.44 1.29
C VAL A 89 -7.30 6.76 2.07
N ALA A 90 -6.78 7.99 1.96
CA ALA A 90 -5.63 8.46 2.71
C ALA A 90 -5.82 8.38 4.24
N VAL A 91 -7.06 8.51 4.72
CA VAL A 91 -7.39 8.37 6.16
C VAL A 91 -7.45 6.89 6.56
N SER A 92 -8.02 6.03 5.72
CA SER A 92 -8.27 4.63 6.05
C SER A 92 -7.07 3.71 5.85
N VAL A 93 -6.27 3.95 4.82
CA VAL A 93 -5.13 3.09 4.43
C VAL A 93 -4.07 2.94 5.52
N PRO A 94 -3.64 4.00 6.23
CA PRO A 94 -2.66 3.83 7.31
C PRO A 94 -3.13 2.85 8.39
N LEU A 95 -4.42 2.85 8.74
CA LEU A 95 -4.97 1.87 9.70
C LEU A 95 -4.98 0.46 9.11
N ALA A 96 -5.41 0.29 7.85
CA ALA A 96 -5.36 -1.01 7.18
C ALA A 96 -3.91 -1.56 7.12
N TYR A 97 -2.93 -0.68 6.93
CA TYR A 97 -1.51 -1.00 6.90
C TYR A 97 -1.02 -1.59 8.23
N VAL A 98 -1.49 -1.07 9.38
CA VAL A 98 -1.18 -1.62 10.71
C VAL A 98 -1.54 -3.10 10.78
N PHE A 99 -2.77 -3.45 10.37
CA PHE A 99 -3.23 -4.84 10.42
C PHE A 99 -2.42 -5.76 9.49
N GLY A 100 -2.08 -5.28 8.30
CA GLY A 100 -1.20 -6.01 7.38
C GLY A 100 0.16 -6.32 8.03
N ARG A 101 0.77 -5.32 8.67
CA ARG A 101 2.07 -5.48 9.34
C ARG A 101 2.01 -6.36 10.59
N ILE A 102 0.92 -6.31 11.34
CA ILE A 102 0.68 -7.26 12.44
C ILE A 102 0.57 -8.68 11.88
N GLY A 103 -0.14 -8.87 10.77
CA GLY A 103 -0.17 -10.16 10.07
C GLY A 103 1.23 -10.65 9.69
N ASN A 104 2.06 -9.77 9.11
CA ASN A 104 3.44 -10.12 8.76
C ASN A 104 4.28 -10.51 9.99
N PHE A 105 4.09 -9.79 11.11
CA PHE A 105 4.75 -10.11 12.37
C PHE A 105 4.37 -11.51 12.89
N LEU A 106 3.07 -11.83 12.89
CA LEU A 106 2.56 -13.14 13.33
C LEU A 106 3.03 -14.28 12.40
N ASN A 107 3.12 -14.01 11.10
CA ASN A 107 3.63 -14.95 10.10
C ASN A 107 5.17 -15.06 10.08
N GLN A 108 5.88 -14.25 10.88
CA GLN A 108 7.34 -14.17 10.89
C GLN A 108 7.97 -13.85 9.51
N GLU A 109 7.27 -13.07 8.68
CA GLU A 109 7.73 -12.65 7.34
C GLU A 109 8.18 -11.18 7.33
N LEU A 110 9.07 -10.80 6.40
CA LEU A 110 9.59 -9.43 6.27
C LEU A 110 10.31 -8.90 7.52
N VAL A 111 11.06 -9.78 8.18
CA VAL A 111 11.77 -9.48 9.43
C VAL A 111 12.93 -8.50 9.24
N GLY A 112 13.32 -7.89 10.35
CA GLY A 112 14.41 -6.94 10.38
C GLY A 112 15.79 -7.57 10.26
N ARG A 113 16.79 -6.70 10.25
CA ARG A 113 18.20 -7.08 10.34
C ARG A 113 18.48 -7.78 11.68
N ALA A 114 19.53 -8.59 11.71
CA ALA A 114 20.05 -9.14 12.95
C ALA A 114 20.40 -7.99 13.91
N THR A 115 20.16 -8.20 15.19
CA THR A 115 20.28 -7.14 16.20
C THR A 115 20.61 -7.72 17.57
N ASP A 116 21.15 -6.85 18.43
CA ASP A 116 21.48 -7.16 19.83
C ASP A 116 20.59 -6.38 20.82
N VAL A 117 19.56 -5.67 20.32
CA VAL A 117 18.66 -4.89 21.19
C VAL A 117 17.76 -5.81 22.03
N PRO A 118 17.43 -5.42 23.28
CA PRO A 118 16.71 -6.30 24.21
C PRO A 118 15.25 -6.58 23.83
N TRP A 119 14.68 -5.83 22.89
CA TRP A 119 13.32 -6.06 22.35
C TRP A 119 13.31 -6.74 20.98
N GLY A 120 14.44 -7.33 20.57
CA GLY A 120 14.50 -8.17 19.39
C GLY A 120 13.61 -9.41 19.52
N ILE A 121 13.21 -9.98 18.38
CA ILE A 121 12.47 -11.24 18.31
C ILE A 121 13.34 -12.32 17.66
N TYR A 122 13.24 -13.57 18.13
CA TYR A 122 13.92 -14.69 17.50
C TYR A 122 13.14 -15.18 16.29
N VAL A 123 13.80 -15.20 15.14
CA VAL A 123 13.28 -15.83 13.92
C VAL A 123 14.39 -16.68 13.31
N TYR A 124 14.13 -17.98 13.21
CA TYR A 124 15.11 -19.00 12.77
C TYR A 124 16.46 -18.86 13.50
N ASP A 125 16.42 -18.94 14.84
CA ASP A 125 17.58 -18.87 15.76
C ASP A 125 18.43 -17.58 15.70
N THR A 126 17.96 -16.56 14.97
CA THR A 126 18.61 -15.25 14.89
C THR A 126 17.76 -14.21 15.60
N LEU A 127 18.38 -13.44 16.52
CA LEU A 127 17.72 -12.27 17.12
C LEU A 127 17.64 -11.14 16.09
N ARG A 128 16.43 -10.67 15.80
CA ARG A 128 16.15 -9.68 14.74
C ARG A 128 15.28 -8.55 15.24
N HIS A 129 15.40 -7.40 14.60
CA HIS A 129 14.45 -6.31 14.83
C HIS A 129 13.03 -6.74 14.38
N PRO A 130 11.99 -6.52 15.20
CA PRO A 130 10.60 -6.65 14.76
C PRO A 130 10.20 -5.46 13.86
N SER A 131 10.85 -5.32 12.70
CA SER A 131 10.66 -4.18 11.79
C SER A 131 9.22 -4.00 11.35
N GLN A 132 8.44 -5.08 11.28
CA GLN A 132 7.02 -5.03 10.97
C GLN A 132 6.24 -4.20 12.01
N LEU A 133 6.60 -4.29 13.30
CA LEU A 133 5.97 -3.47 14.34
C LEU A 133 6.41 -2.01 14.25
N TYR A 134 7.65 -1.75 13.81
CA TYR A 134 8.11 -0.39 13.55
C TYR A 134 7.36 0.23 12.36
N GLU A 135 7.18 -0.54 11.27
CA GLU A 135 6.39 -0.15 10.10
C GLU A 135 4.93 0.10 10.51
N ALA A 136 4.32 -0.81 11.28
CA ALA A 136 2.95 -0.67 11.79
C ALA A 136 2.78 0.63 12.60
N PHE A 137 3.75 0.94 13.47
CA PHE A 137 3.67 2.13 14.30
C PHE A 137 3.93 3.42 13.50
N VAL A 138 5.04 3.49 12.75
CA VAL A 138 5.45 4.71 12.05
C VAL A 138 4.58 4.97 10.82
N GLU A 139 4.49 4.00 9.90
CA GLU A 139 3.78 4.17 8.63
C GLU A 139 2.28 3.98 8.76
N GLY A 140 1.83 3.29 9.82
CA GLY A 140 0.41 3.10 10.14
C GLY A 140 -0.11 4.10 11.15
N ILE A 141 0.20 3.90 12.44
CA ILE A 141 -0.42 4.67 13.55
C ILE A 141 -0.03 6.15 13.50
N VAL A 142 1.26 6.49 13.39
CA VAL A 142 1.72 7.88 13.39
C VAL A 142 1.19 8.62 12.17
N VAL A 143 1.29 8.03 10.98
CA VAL A 143 0.73 8.60 9.75
C VAL A 143 -0.79 8.79 9.88
N PHE A 144 -1.53 7.80 10.39
CA PHE A 144 -2.96 7.93 10.65
C PHE A 144 -3.28 9.13 11.54
N VAL A 145 -2.61 9.25 12.69
CA VAL A 145 -2.85 10.34 13.65
C VAL A 145 -2.61 11.70 13.00
N ILE A 146 -1.53 11.86 12.23
CA ILE A 146 -1.20 13.11 11.55
C ILE A 146 -2.28 13.44 10.50
N ILE A 147 -2.63 12.51 9.62
CA ILE A 147 -3.63 12.72 8.56
C ILE A 147 -5.00 13.00 9.18
N TYR A 148 -5.41 12.19 10.16
CA TYR A 148 -6.68 12.35 10.84
C TYR A 148 -6.76 13.73 11.51
N ALA A 149 -5.72 14.17 12.23
CA ALA A 149 -5.69 15.51 12.83
C ALA A 149 -5.69 16.63 11.76
N TYR A 150 -5.06 16.42 10.61
CA TYR A 150 -4.98 17.40 9.52
C TYR A 150 -6.24 17.46 8.64
N ARG A 151 -7.12 16.44 8.68
CA ARG A 151 -8.22 16.26 7.71
C ARG A 151 -9.14 17.47 7.51
N HIS A 152 -9.37 18.25 8.58
CA HIS A 152 -10.23 19.45 8.56
C HIS A 152 -9.51 20.71 8.08
N ARG A 153 -8.19 20.66 7.92
CA ARG A 153 -7.35 21.77 7.44
C ARG A 153 -7.00 21.66 5.95
N LYS A 154 -7.47 20.61 5.26
CA LYS A 154 -7.19 20.44 3.85
C LYS A 154 -7.72 21.62 3.04
N ALA A 155 -6.90 22.08 2.11
CA ALA A 155 -7.15 23.18 1.21
C ALA A 155 -7.72 22.73 -0.14
N PHE A 156 -7.43 21.54 -0.63
CA PHE A 156 -7.99 21.05 -1.89
C PHE A 156 -8.30 19.55 -1.84
N GLU A 157 -9.07 19.07 -2.81
CA GLU A 157 -9.40 17.66 -2.94
C GLU A 157 -8.19 16.86 -3.45
N GLY A 158 -7.82 15.82 -2.72
CA GLY A 158 -6.60 15.06 -2.97
C GLY A 158 -5.39 15.53 -2.16
N GLU A 159 -5.54 16.54 -1.30
CA GLU A 159 -4.43 16.98 -0.44
C GLU A 159 -4.03 15.92 0.59
N LEU A 160 -4.98 15.16 1.14
CA LEU A 160 -4.69 14.16 2.16
C LEU A 160 -3.94 12.96 1.58
N ILE A 161 -4.24 12.55 0.34
CA ILE A 161 -3.49 11.47 -0.31
C ILE A 161 -2.06 11.88 -0.66
N LEU A 162 -1.84 13.16 -0.99
CA LEU A 162 -0.49 13.70 -1.18
C LEU A 162 0.26 13.78 0.16
N LEU A 163 -0.42 14.19 1.24
CA LEU A 163 0.15 14.16 2.58
C LEU A 163 0.52 12.73 3.00
N TYR A 164 -0.36 11.77 2.75
CA TYR A 164 -0.09 10.36 3.00
C TYR A 164 1.16 9.89 2.24
N GLY A 165 1.23 10.11 0.92
CA GLY A 165 2.39 9.70 0.13
C GLY A 165 3.69 10.31 0.63
N PHE A 166 3.66 11.59 1.02
CA PHE A 166 4.83 12.24 1.63
C PHE A 166 5.22 11.59 2.97
N LEU A 167 4.29 11.49 3.92
CA LEU A 167 4.57 10.96 5.26
C LEU A 167 4.97 9.49 5.25
N TYR A 168 4.28 8.66 4.46
CA TYR A 168 4.65 7.25 4.27
C TYR A 168 6.04 7.15 3.66
N GLY A 169 6.36 7.94 2.62
CA GLY A 169 7.68 7.88 1.99
C GLY A 169 8.82 8.23 2.96
N ILE A 170 8.62 9.22 3.82
CA ILE A 170 9.58 9.55 4.88
C ILE A 170 9.65 8.43 5.93
N GLY A 171 8.50 7.97 6.44
CA GLY A 171 8.44 6.91 7.45
C GLY A 171 9.09 5.61 6.98
N ARG A 172 8.78 5.18 5.76
CA ARG A 172 9.34 3.99 5.12
C ARG A 172 10.86 4.13 4.95
N GLY A 173 11.35 5.29 4.51
CA GLY A 173 12.79 5.57 4.43
C GLY A 173 13.49 5.42 5.79
N LEU A 174 12.86 5.85 6.88
CA LEU A 174 13.41 5.75 8.24
C LEU A 174 13.39 4.32 8.80
N VAL A 175 12.30 3.57 8.60
CA VAL A 175 12.18 2.20 9.13
C VAL A 175 13.05 1.22 8.35
N GLU A 176 13.33 1.50 7.08
CA GLU A 176 14.14 0.65 6.20
C GLU A 176 15.59 0.45 6.68
N PHE A 177 16.12 1.35 7.54
CA PHE A 177 17.41 1.13 8.21
C PHE A 177 17.42 -0.09 9.14
N TYR A 178 16.26 -0.48 9.67
CA TYR A 178 16.11 -1.64 10.55
C TYR A 178 15.67 -2.89 9.80
N ARG A 179 15.21 -2.76 8.56
CA ARG A 179 14.69 -3.85 7.74
C ARG A 179 15.81 -4.56 6.99
N ALA A 180 15.74 -5.89 6.91
CA ALA A 180 16.66 -6.64 6.07
C ALA A 180 16.34 -6.39 4.58
N PRO A 181 17.35 -6.13 3.73
CA PRO A 181 17.11 -5.97 2.30
C PRO A 181 16.57 -7.27 1.70
N ASP A 182 15.70 -7.16 0.70
CA ASP A 182 15.14 -8.33 0.03
C ASP A 182 16.27 -9.15 -0.60
N ALA A 183 16.30 -10.47 -0.32
CA ALA A 183 17.41 -11.35 -0.68
C ALA A 183 17.72 -11.39 -2.19
N GLN A 184 16.73 -11.10 -3.04
CA GLN A 184 16.87 -11.10 -4.50
C GLN A 184 17.55 -9.86 -5.06
N ILE A 185 17.48 -8.72 -4.36
CA ILE A 185 17.96 -7.42 -4.86
C ILE A 185 19.20 -6.97 -4.07
N GLY A 186 19.18 -7.14 -2.75
CA GLY A 186 20.23 -6.62 -1.88
C GLY A 186 20.25 -5.08 -1.82
N TYR A 187 21.44 -4.50 -1.66
CA TYR A 187 21.63 -3.05 -1.61
C TYR A 187 21.92 -2.48 -3.00
N LEU A 188 21.33 -1.32 -3.29
CA LEU A 188 21.54 -0.59 -4.55
C LEU A 188 22.87 0.17 -4.56
N ALA A 189 23.24 0.77 -3.42
CA ALA A 189 24.49 1.54 -3.30
C ALA A 189 24.99 1.58 -1.85
N GLY A 190 26.31 1.53 -1.69
CA GLY A 190 27.01 1.83 -0.44
C GLY A 190 26.68 0.93 0.77
N GLN A 191 26.04 -0.22 0.59
CA GLN A 191 25.59 -1.12 1.69
C GLN A 191 24.56 -0.47 2.65
N TRP A 192 23.91 0.62 2.25
CA TRP A 192 22.88 1.29 3.06
C TRP A 192 21.62 1.62 2.26
N LEU A 193 21.74 1.93 0.97
CA LEU A 193 20.60 2.29 0.13
C LEU A 193 19.90 1.03 -0.38
N THR A 194 18.63 0.85 -0.01
CA THR A 194 17.77 -0.21 -0.55
C THR A 194 16.85 0.32 -1.65
N LEU A 195 16.28 -0.57 -2.44
CA LEU A 195 15.22 -0.20 -3.39
C LEU A 195 14.02 0.42 -2.68
N GLY A 196 13.68 -0.08 -1.49
CA GLY A 196 12.64 0.47 -0.64
C GLY A 196 12.88 1.96 -0.32
N MET A 197 14.09 2.33 0.07
CA MET A 197 14.43 3.75 0.34
C MET A 197 14.29 4.61 -0.91
N ALA A 198 14.85 4.16 -2.04
CA ALA A 198 14.83 4.92 -3.29
C ALA A 198 13.38 5.21 -3.76
N LEU A 199 12.53 4.19 -3.77
CA LEU A 199 11.12 4.33 -4.14
C LEU A 199 10.35 5.21 -3.14
N SER A 200 10.67 5.11 -1.85
CA SER A 200 10.01 5.90 -0.80
C SER A 200 10.33 7.38 -0.91
N PHE A 201 11.59 7.73 -1.14
CA PHE A 201 12.00 9.12 -1.36
C PHE A 201 11.46 9.68 -2.67
N ALA A 202 11.43 8.87 -3.73
CA ALA A 202 10.80 9.27 -5.00
C ALA A 202 9.31 9.57 -4.81
N MET A 203 8.58 8.70 -4.09
CA MET A 203 7.18 8.92 -3.79
C MET A 203 6.96 10.19 -2.96
N ALA A 204 7.76 10.40 -1.90
CA ALA A 204 7.67 11.62 -1.09
C ALA A 204 7.94 12.88 -1.92
N GLY A 205 8.95 12.84 -2.81
CA GLY A 205 9.27 13.94 -3.72
C GLY A 205 8.13 14.26 -4.68
N VAL A 206 7.57 13.24 -5.34
CA VAL A 206 6.42 13.40 -6.25
C VAL A 206 5.21 13.96 -5.52
N SER A 207 4.89 13.45 -4.32
CA SER A 207 3.80 13.96 -3.49
C SER A 207 3.98 15.44 -3.14
N ALA A 208 5.19 15.86 -2.76
CA ALA A 208 5.50 17.25 -2.44
C ALA A 208 5.39 18.17 -3.68
N ILE A 209 5.89 17.74 -4.83
CA ILE A 209 5.81 18.50 -6.09
C ILE A 209 4.34 18.71 -6.48
N LEU A 210 3.54 17.63 -6.49
CA LEU A 210 2.12 17.70 -6.81
C LEU A 210 1.36 18.58 -5.83
N TRP A 211 1.69 18.51 -4.53
CA TRP A 211 1.07 19.39 -3.54
C TRP A 211 1.30 20.85 -3.88
N VAL A 212 2.56 21.25 -4.09
CA VAL A 212 2.91 22.64 -4.42
C VAL A 212 2.19 23.10 -5.69
N TYR A 213 2.14 22.24 -6.71
CA TYR A 213 1.43 22.52 -7.96
C TYR A 213 -0.07 22.78 -7.74
N PHE A 214 -0.80 21.86 -7.09
CA PHE A 214 -2.24 22.02 -6.88
C PHE A 214 -2.57 23.18 -5.94
N LYS A 215 -1.77 23.40 -4.90
CA LYS A 215 -1.95 24.52 -3.97
C LYS A 215 -1.76 25.87 -4.66
N ARG A 216 -0.80 26.00 -5.57
CA ARG A 216 -0.59 27.22 -6.37
C ARG A 216 -1.72 27.46 -7.35
N ASN A 217 -2.19 26.42 -8.04
CA ASN A 217 -3.27 26.58 -9.01
C ASN A 217 -4.60 26.94 -8.36
N ARG A 218 -4.89 26.46 -7.13
CA ARG A 218 -6.04 26.93 -6.36
C ARG A 218 -6.02 28.44 -6.10
N ARG A 219 -4.87 28.99 -5.70
CA ARG A 219 -4.72 30.44 -5.42
C ARG A 219 -4.91 31.33 -6.65
N LYS A 220 -4.87 30.77 -7.87
CA LYS A 220 -5.09 31.52 -9.11
C LYS A 220 -6.57 31.56 -9.54
N VAL A 221 -7.41 30.69 -8.96
CA VAL A 221 -8.83 30.53 -9.32
C VAL A 221 -9.77 31.21 -8.31
N VAL A 222 -9.25 31.56 -7.13
CA VAL A 222 -9.94 32.35 -6.09
C VAL A 222 -9.45 33.79 -6.18
#